data_AF-A0A1B6ESW0-F1
#
_entry.id   AF-A0A1B6ESW0-F1
#
_cell.length_a   1.000
_cell.length_b   1.000
_cell.length_c   1.000
_cell.angle_alpha   90.00
_cell.angle_beta   90.00
_cell.angle_gamma   90.00
#
_symmetry.space_group_name_H-M   'P 1'
#
loop_
_entity.id
_entity.type
_entity.pdbx_description
1 polymer ?
#
loop_
_entity_poly.entity_id
_entity_poly.type
_entity_poly.pdbx_seq_one_letter_code
_entity_poly.pdbx_strand_id
1 'polypeptide(L)'
;VLGNPMYEIAMASNLIDIIHVPKPHKVVAATEDGKQVPFKILQEIYEAYMCFLHRCEEYFLCQYLPPEGINSVGEHIILEAAMYLDRITDPDDRRIRSLIFDCLLKRETCISGCDSMNEIDLLELGSYTELQGGNIVLPSGYSSILAPVS
;
A
#
# COMPACT_ATOMS: atom_id res chain seq x y z
N VAL A 1 -14.57 -0.12 14.56
CA VAL A 1 -14.43 1.14 13.81
C VAL A 1 -14.61 2.39 14.68
N LEU A 2 -14.84 2.24 16.00
CA LEU A 2 -14.85 3.36 16.94
C LEU A 2 -13.56 4.19 16.82
N GLY A 3 -13.70 5.51 16.67
CA GLY A 3 -12.59 6.45 16.52
C GLY A 3 -12.28 6.89 15.09
N ASN A 4 -12.95 6.34 14.07
CA ASN A 4 -12.88 6.88 12.71
C ASN A 4 -14.07 7.83 12.47
N PRO A 5 -13.86 9.17 12.51
CA PRO A 5 -14.96 10.13 12.42
C PRO A 5 -15.71 10.05 11.08
N MET A 6 -15.01 9.74 9.99
CA MET A 6 -15.63 9.60 8.67
C MET A 6 -16.59 8.43 8.62
N TYR A 7 -16.21 7.31 9.25
CA TYR A 7 -17.06 6.13 9.32
C TYR A 7 -18.28 6.36 10.25
N GLU A 8 -18.07 7.02 11.38
CA GLU A 8 -19.13 7.33 12.34
C GLU A 8 -20.19 8.27 11.75
N ILE A 9 -19.77 9.33 11.05
CA ILE A 9 -20.69 10.25 10.36
C ILE A 9 -21.47 9.52 9.26
N ALA A 10 -20.78 8.71 8.45
CA ALA A 10 -21.41 7.96 7.37
C ALA A 10 -22.46 6.97 7.89
N MET A 11 -22.18 6.29 8.99
CA MET A 11 -23.14 5.41 9.66
C MET A 11 -24.32 6.17 10.25
N ALA A 12 -24.07 7.19 11.06
CA ALA A 12 -25.12 7.96 11.76
C ALA A 12 -26.10 8.62 10.78
N SER A 13 -25.61 8.96 9.58
CA SER A 13 -26.37 9.61 8.52
C SER A 13 -26.96 8.63 7.49
N ASN A 14 -26.88 7.32 7.73
CA ASN A 14 -27.33 6.27 6.80
C ASN A 14 -26.74 6.38 5.37
N LEU A 15 -25.47 6.82 5.25
CA LEU A 15 -24.79 6.96 3.96
C LEU A 15 -24.10 5.68 3.48
N ILE A 16 -23.91 4.72 4.38
CA ILE A 16 -23.32 3.42 4.09
C ILE A 16 -24.16 2.30 4.70
N ASP A 17 -24.17 1.16 4.00
CA ASP A 17 -24.75 -0.08 4.52
C ASP A 17 -23.62 -0.98 5.02
N ILE A 18 -23.52 -1.10 6.35
CA ILE A 18 -22.51 -1.97 7.00
C ILE A 18 -22.80 -3.47 6.84
N ILE A 19 -23.99 -3.83 6.36
CA ILE A 19 -24.39 -5.22 6.08
C ILE A 19 -24.02 -5.58 4.62
N HIS A 20 -23.74 -4.57 3.77
CA HIS A 20 -23.40 -4.80 2.39
C HIS A 20 -22.04 -5.50 2.26
N VAL A 21 -22.07 -6.80 2.00
CA VAL A 21 -20.87 -7.57 1.66
C VAL A 21 -20.55 -7.32 0.19
N PRO A 22 -19.38 -6.74 -0.14
CA PRO A 22 -18.96 -6.56 -1.52
C PRO A 22 -18.94 -7.90 -2.24
N LYS A 23 -19.34 -7.91 -3.52
CA LYS A 23 -19.20 -9.13 -4.33
C LYS A 23 -17.72 -9.51 -4.43
N PRO A 24 -17.37 -10.77 -4.19
CA PRO A 24 -16.00 -11.23 -4.35
C PRO A 24 -15.58 -11.03 -5.80
N HIS A 25 -14.43 -10.41 -6.01
CA HIS A 25 -13.82 -10.23 -7.32
C HIS A 25 -12.53 -11.04 -7.38
N LYS A 26 -12.27 -11.65 -8.55
CA LYS A 26 -11.04 -12.38 -8.77
C LYS A 26 -9.95 -11.39 -9.17
N VAL A 27 -9.02 -11.11 -8.26
CA VAL A 27 -7.80 -10.37 -8.58
C VAL A 27 -6.85 -11.32 -9.32
N VAL A 28 -6.32 -10.86 -10.45
CA VAL A 28 -5.37 -11.61 -11.26
C VAL A 28 -4.22 -10.66 -11.61
N ALA A 29 -2.99 -11.12 -11.40
CA ALA A 29 -1.82 -10.50 -12.01
C ALA A 29 -1.37 -11.36 -13.18
N ALA A 30 -0.93 -10.72 -14.25
CA ALA A 30 -0.41 -11.37 -15.44
C ALA A 30 0.91 -10.72 -15.86
N THR A 31 1.80 -11.52 -16.45
CA THR A 31 3.01 -11.04 -17.11
C THR A 31 2.67 -10.33 -18.43
N GLU A 32 3.66 -9.68 -19.04
CA GLU A 32 3.49 -8.92 -20.28
C GLU A 32 2.98 -9.76 -21.47
N ASP A 33 3.22 -11.08 -21.45
CA ASP A 33 2.69 -12.04 -22.43
C ASP A 33 1.30 -12.60 -22.06
N GLY A 34 0.66 -12.04 -21.02
CA GLY A 34 -0.68 -12.41 -20.57
C GLY A 34 -0.76 -13.67 -19.71
N LYS A 35 0.37 -14.30 -19.35
CA LYS A 35 0.36 -15.48 -18.47
C LYS A 35 0.08 -15.07 -17.03
N GLN A 36 -0.83 -15.78 -16.39
CA GLN A 36 -1.18 -15.52 -15.01
C GLN A 36 0.01 -15.84 -14.07
N VAL A 37 0.33 -14.91 -13.17
CA VAL A 37 1.30 -15.13 -12.10
C VAL A 37 0.68 -16.03 -11.02
N PRO A 38 1.40 -17.05 -10.53
CA PRO A 38 0.93 -17.87 -9.41
C PRO A 38 0.61 -17.02 -8.17
N PHE A 39 -0.57 -17.23 -7.58
CA PHE A 39 -1.02 -16.47 -6.41
C PHE A 39 -0.03 -16.52 -5.23
N LYS A 40 0.61 -17.68 -5.02
CA LYS A 40 1.61 -17.84 -3.96
C LYS A 40 2.77 -16.85 -4.10
N ILE A 41 3.24 -16.59 -5.33
CA ILE A 41 4.32 -15.63 -5.58
C ILE A 41 3.82 -14.22 -5.30
N LEU A 42 2.60 -13.88 -5.74
CA LEU A 42 1.99 -12.57 -5.48
C LEU A 42 1.86 -12.30 -3.98
N GLN A 43 1.33 -13.27 -3.23
CA GLN A 43 1.17 -13.17 -1.79
C GLN A 43 2.51 -12.98 -1.09
N GLU A 44 3.51 -13.80 -1.43
CA GLU A 44 4.84 -13.75 -0.82
C GLU A 44 5.52 -12.40 -1.04
N ILE A 45 5.47 -11.87 -2.27
CA ILE A 45 6.08 -10.57 -2.59
C ILE A 45 5.29 -9.42 -1.96
N TYR A 46 3.97 -9.52 -1.90
CA TYR A 46 3.14 -8.52 -1.21
C TYR A 46 3.46 -8.46 0.28
N GLU A 47 3.56 -9.61 0.96
CA GLU A 47 3.94 -9.68 2.37
C GLU A 47 5.35 -9.12 2.63
N ALA A 48 6.32 -9.43 1.75
CA ALA A 48 7.66 -8.87 1.82
C ALA A 48 7.65 -7.34 1.65
N TYR A 49 6.94 -6.84 0.65
CA TYR A 49 6.78 -5.40 0.40
C TYR A 49 6.14 -4.68 1.60
N MET A 50 5.07 -5.21 2.18
CA MET A 50 4.43 -4.61 3.37
C MET A 50 5.41 -4.56 4.55
N CYS A 51 6.26 -5.58 4.72
CA CYS A 51 7.31 -5.54 5.74
C CYS A 51 8.31 -4.41 5.48
N PHE A 52 8.68 -4.16 4.22
CA PHE A 52 9.61 -3.07 3.87
C PHE A 52 9.00 -1.70 4.13
N LEU A 53 7.72 -1.53 3.79
CA LEU A 53 6.99 -0.29 4.01
C LEU A 53 6.84 0.01 5.52
N HIS A 54 6.45 -0.97 6.34
CA HIS A 54 6.38 -0.77 7.79
C HIS A 54 7.75 -0.42 8.40
N ARG A 55 8.85 -0.99 7.90
CA ARG A 55 10.19 -0.57 8.33
C ARG A 55 10.50 0.88 7.99
N CYS A 56 9.98 1.38 6.87
CA CYS A 56 10.11 2.79 6.52
C CYS A 56 9.38 3.68 7.55
N GLU A 57 8.21 3.26 8.05
CA GLU A 57 7.47 3.98 9.09
C GLU A 57 8.22 4.02 10.44
N GLU A 58 8.95 2.95 10.77
CA GLU A 58 9.71 2.84 12.02
C GLU A 58 10.79 3.92 12.18
N TYR A 59 11.33 4.49 11.09
CA TYR A 59 12.30 5.57 11.18
C TYR A 59 11.75 6.82 11.88
N PHE A 60 10.50 7.19 11.59
CA PHE A 60 9.81 8.26 12.30
C PHE A 60 9.47 7.83 13.74
N LEU A 61 8.84 6.67 13.90
CA LEU A 61 8.26 6.22 15.17
C LEU A 61 9.31 5.92 16.24
N CYS A 62 10.47 5.39 15.84
CA CYS A 62 11.54 4.98 16.73
C CYS A 62 12.79 5.87 16.63
N GLN A 63 12.76 6.91 15.79
CA GLN A 63 13.89 7.84 15.58
C GLN A 63 15.18 7.12 15.18
N TYR A 64 15.05 6.09 14.34
CA TYR A 64 16.20 5.37 13.81
C TYR A 64 16.94 6.21 12.76
N LEU A 65 18.24 5.93 12.62
CA LEU A 65 19.04 6.52 11.55
C LEU A 65 18.99 5.60 10.33
N PRO A 66 18.67 6.14 9.14
CA PRO A 66 18.66 5.37 7.91
C PRO A 66 20.09 4.97 7.51
N PRO A 67 20.23 3.94 6.64
CA PRO A 67 21.52 3.59 6.05
C PRO A 67 22.16 4.79 5.33
N GLU A 68 23.49 4.81 5.28
CA GLU A 68 24.23 5.89 4.64
C GLU A 68 23.81 6.04 3.16
N GLY A 69 23.45 7.26 2.76
CA GLY A 69 23.03 7.57 1.40
C GLY A 69 21.58 7.21 1.05
N ILE A 70 20.79 6.70 2.01
CA ILE A 70 19.36 6.41 1.84
C ILE A 70 18.55 7.50 2.55
N ASN A 71 17.80 8.30 1.79
CA ASN A 71 17.05 9.44 2.33
C ASN A 71 15.54 9.35 2.03
N SER A 72 15.16 8.51 1.07
CA SER A 72 13.78 8.37 0.64
C SER A 72 13.22 6.96 0.84
N VAL A 73 11.90 6.88 0.92
CA VAL A 73 11.17 5.60 1.00
C VAL A 73 11.46 4.73 -0.22
N GLY A 74 11.50 5.33 -1.42
CA GLY A 74 11.83 4.62 -2.65
C GLY A 74 13.23 3.99 -2.62
N GLU A 75 14.25 4.73 -2.22
CA GLU A 75 15.62 4.21 -2.08
C GLU A 75 15.69 3.04 -1.09
N HIS A 76 15.01 3.16 0.06
CA HIS A 76 14.99 2.11 1.07
C HIS A 76 14.31 0.83 0.56
N ILE A 77 13.12 0.95 -0.05
CA ILE A 77 12.40 -0.21 -0.58
C ILE A 77 13.19 -0.88 -1.72
N ILE A 78 13.84 -0.10 -2.59
CA ILE A 78 14.69 -0.65 -3.67
C ILE A 78 15.87 -1.44 -3.09
N LEU A 79 16.52 -0.93 -2.03
CA LEU A 79 17.60 -1.63 -1.34
C LEU A 79 17.13 -2.96 -0.75
N GLU A 80 16.00 -2.95 -0.03
CA GLU A 80 15.46 -4.18 0.57
C GLU A 80 14.98 -5.20 -0.48
N ALA A 81 14.35 -4.72 -1.56
CA ALA A 81 13.97 -5.56 -2.68
C ALA A 81 15.18 -6.20 -3.37
N ALA A 82 16.28 -5.45 -3.58
CA ALA A 82 17.51 -5.98 -4.15
C ALA A 82 18.09 -7.10 -3.26
N MET A 83 18.19 -6.87 -1.95
CA MET A 83 18.67 -7.87 -0.98
C MET A 83 17.78 -9.12 -0.92
N TYR A 84 16.46 -8.94 -1.07
CA TYR A 84 15.52 -10.03 -1.14
C TYR A 84 15.73 -10.85 -2.42
N LEU A 85 15.84 -10.18 -3.58
CA LEU A 85 16.00 -10.79 -4.90
C LEU A 85 17.33 -11.52 -5.08
N ASP A 86 18.39 -11.11 -4.37
CA ASP A 86 19.69 -11.78 -4.40
C ASP A 86 19.66 -13.21 -3.83
N ARG A 87 18.61 -13.56 -3.07
CA ARG A 87 18.41 -14.93 -2.55
C ARG A 87 17.78 -15.86 -3.59
N ILE A 88 17.29 -15.33 -4.70
CA ILE A 88 16.59 -16.08 -5.74
C ILE A 88 17.58 -16.40 -6.87
N THR A 89 17.81 -17.70 -7.06
CA THR A 89 18.80 -18.20 -8.01
C THR A 89 18.24 -18.32 -9.43
N ASP A 90 16.96 -18.61 -9.58
CA ASP A 90 16.31 -18.74 -10.88
C ASP A 90 16.08 -17.36 -11.52
N PRO A 91 16.68 -17.06 -12.69
CA PRO A 91 16.58 -15.73 -13.31
C PRO A 91 15.15 -15.35 -13.71
N ASP A 92 14.34 -16.31 -14.14
CA ASP A 92 12.96 -16.06 -14.55
C ASP A 92 12.07 -15.76 -13.35
N ASP A 93 12.17 -16.53 -12.27
CA ASP A 93 11.49 -16.25 -10.99
C ASP A 93 11.94 -14.90 -10.41
N ARG A 94 13.25 -14.62 -10.41
CA ARG A 94 13.79 -13.33 -9.96
C ARG A 94 13.20 -12.17 -10.75
N ARG A 95 13.11 -12.30 -12.08
CA ARG A 95 12.52 -11.27 -12.96
C ARG A 95 11.04 -11.04 -12.65
N ILE A 96 10.25 -12.11 -12.53
CA ILE A 96 8.82 -12.00 -12.21
C ILE A 96 8.62 -11.29 -10.87
N ARG A 97 9.39 -11.66 -9.84
CA ARG A 97 9.31 -11.05 -8.51
C ARG A 97 9.75 -9.59 -8.50
N SER A 98 10.79 -9.24 -9.26
CA SER A 98 11.19 -7.84 -9.47
C SER A 98 10.06 -7.00 -10.06
N LEU A 99 9.37 -7.51 -11.10
CA LEU A 99 8.26 -6.81 -11.72
C LEU A 99 7.07 -6.61 -10.78
N ILE A 100 6.86 -7.54 -9.84
CA ILE A 100 5.82 -7.39 -8.81
C ILE A 100 6.20 -6.27 -7.83
N PHE A 101 7.45 -6.20 -7.38
CA PHE A 101 7.92 -5.06 -6.57
C PHE A 101 7.77 -3.73 -7.30
N ASP A 102 8.16 -3.66 -8.57
CA ASP A 102 7.99 -2.45 -9.39
C ASP A 102 6.52 -2.03 -9.50
N CYS A 103 5.62 -3.00 -9.66
CA CYS A 103 4.18 -2.75 -9.70
C CYS A 103 3.65 -2.23 -8.35
N LEU A 104 4.12 -2.79 -7.24
CA LEU A 104 3.73 -2.36 -5.90
C LEU A 104 4.24 -0.96 -5.60
N LEU A 105 5.48 -0.64 -6.00
CA LEU A 105 6.05 0.69 -5.84
C LEU A 105 5.28 1.75 -6.65
N LYS A 106 4.87 1.43 -7.89
CA LYS A 106 3.98 2.28 -8.70
C LYS A 106 2.58 2.44 -8.11
N ARG A 107 2.06 1.41 -7.44
CA ARG A 107 0.80 1.53 -6.70
C ARG A 107 0.97 2.49 -5.53
N GLU A 108 2.11 2.46 -4.86
CA GLU A 108 2.38 3.33 -3.72
C GLU A 108 2.50 4.79 -4.12
N THR A 109 3.08 5.12 -5.29
CA THR A 109 3.11 6.51 -5.76
C THR A 109 1.70 7.09 -5.94
N CYS A 110 0.72 6.27 -6.33
CA CYS A 110 -0.68 6.67 -6.43
C CYS A 110 -1.33 6.89 -5.05
N ILE A 111 -0.87 6.17 -4.01
CA ILE A 111 -1.37 6.30 -2.64
C ILE A 111 -0.77 7.54 -1.98
N SER A 112 0.55 7.72 -2.10
CA SER A 112 1.27 8.86 -1.53
C SER A 112 1.08 10.15 -2.33
N GLY A 113 0.63 10.07 -3.58
CA GLY A 113 0.39 11.23 -4.44
C GLY A 113 1.67 11.87 -4.99
N CYS A 114 2.65 11.07 -5.41
CA CYS A 114 3.92 11.51 -5.99
C CYS A 114 4.18 10.91 -7.37
N ASP A 115 5.18 11.40 -8.11
CA ASP A 115 5.63 10.78 -9.38
C ASP A 115 6.55 9.58 -9.10
N SER A 116 7.42 9.73 -8.09
CA SER A 116 8.33 8.68 -7.62
C SER A 116 8.35 8.56 -6.10
N MET A 117 8.50 7.33 -5.59
CA MET A 117 8.70 7.10 -4.15
C MET A 117 10.05 7.67 -3.64
N ASN A 118 10.95 8.06 -4.53
CA ASN A 118 12.19 8.77 -4.14
C ASN A 118 11.91 10.21 -3.68
N GLU A 119 10.71 10.75 -3.91
CA GLU A 119 10.29 12.07 -3.43
C GLU A 119 9.76 12.04 -1.99
N ILE A 120 9.46 10.84 -1.46
CA ILE A 120 8.91 10.66 -0.13
C ILE A 120 10.06 10.54 0.86
N ASP A 121 10.14 11.51 1.79
CA ASP A 121 11.12 11.52 2.87
C ASP A 121 10.93 10.30 3.78
N LEU A 122 12.00 9.51 3.92
CA LEU A 122 11.99 8.29 4.74
C LEU A 122 11.72 8.59 6.21
N LEU A 123 12.21 9.71 6.72
CA LEU A 123 12.09 10.06 8.13
C LEU A 123 10.70 10.56 8.50
N GLU A 124 9.88 10.95 7.53
CA GLU A 124 8.56 11.53 7.78
C GLU A 124 7.40 10.57 7.47
N LEU A 125 7.66 9.45 6.79
CA LEU A 125 6.59 8.52 6.36
C LEU A 125 5.70 8.07 7.53
N GLY A 126 6.29 7.66 8.65
CA GLY A 126 5.56 7.15 9.81
C GLY A 126 4.77 8.23 10.60
N SER A 127 4.79 9.49 10.17
CA SER A 127 3.97 10.55 10.75
C SER A 127 2.49 10.44 10.33
N TYR A 128 2.21 9.82 9.19
CA TYR A 128 0.85 9.60 8.70
C TYR A 128 0.16 8.49 9.51
N THR A 129 -1.08 8.73 9.94
CA THR A 129 -1.86 7.78 10.75
C THR A 129 -3.02 7.21 9.96
N GLU A 130 -3.01 5.91 9.70
CA GLU A 130 -4.15 5.21 9.10
C GLU A 130 -5.28 4.97 10.09
N LEU A 131 -6.50 5.36 9.69
CA LEU A 131 -7.70 5.14 10.49
C LEU A 131 -8.27 3.74 10.24
N GLN A 132 -8.69 3.10 11.32
CA GLN A 132 -9.32 1.79 11.28
C GLN A 132 -10.70 1.85 10.60
N GLY A 133 -11.16 0.72 10.04
CA GLY A 133 -12.51 0.61 9.43
C GLY A 133 -12.54 0.29 7.94
N GLY A 134 -11.38 0.29 7.28
CA GLY A 134 -11.26 -0.01 5.86
C GLY A 134 -11.84 1.08 4.96
N ASN A 135 -11.78 0.82 3.65
CA ASN A 135 -12.23 1.76 2.63
C ASN A 135 -13.72 1.58 2.35
N ILE A 136 -14.49 2.67 2.46
CA ILE A 136 -15.92 2.73 2.13
C ILE A 136 -16.13 3.59 0.89
N VAL A 137 -17.14 3.25 0.10
CA VAL A 137 -17.61 4.08 -1.03
C VAL A 137 -19.00 4.56 -0.69
N LEU A 138 -19.23 5.88 -0.76
CA LEU A 138 -20.57 6.45 -0.58
C LEU A 138 -21.35 6.28 -1.89
N PRO A 139 -22.43 5.46 -1.93
CA PRO A 139 -23.13 5.16 -3.18
C PRO A 139 -23.76 6.39 -3.85
N SER A 140 -24.14 7.39 -3.04
CA SER A 140 -24.66 8.68 -3.48
C SER A 140 -23.58 9.70 -3.88
N GLY A 141 -22.30 9.32 -3.84
CA GLY A 141 -21.15 10.20 -4.08
C GLY A 141 -20.60 10.85 -2.81
N TYR A 142 -19.30 11.18 -2.79
CA TYR A 142 -18.62 11.68 -1.59
C TYR A 142 -19.16 13.00 -1.05
N SER A 143 -19.80 13.83 -1.90
CA SER A 143 -20.41 15.09 -1.46
C SER A 143 -21.60 14.89 -0.51
N SER A 144 -22.22 13.71 -0.46
CA SER A 144 -23.33 13.44 0.46
C SER A 144 -22.91 13.52 1.93
N ILE A 145 -21.61 13.41 2.24
CA ILE A 145 -21.11 13.56 3.59
C ILE A 145 -21.12 15.02 4.08
N LEU A 146 -21.25 15.99 3.17
CA LEU A 146 -21.25 17.42 3.53
C LEU A 146 -22.57 17.88 4.15
N ALA A 147 -23.69 17.26 3.78
CA ALA A 147 -25.00 17.67 4.28
C ALA A 147 -25.18 17.49 5.80
N PRO A 148 -24.70 16.39 6.42
CA PRO A 148 -24.74 16.24 7.88
C PRO A 148 -23.81 17.18 8.68
N VAL A 149 -22.78 17.75 8.05
CA VAL A 149 -21.79 18.64 8.70
C VAL A 149 -22.00 20.13 8.40
N SER A 150 -23.01 20.46 7.59
CA SER A 150 -23.42 21.84 7.29
C SER A 150 -24.40 22.37 8.32
#